data_AF-H1VS71-F1
#
_entry.id   AF-H1VS71-F1
#
_cell.length_a   1.000
_cell.length_b   1.000
_cell.length_c   1.000
_cell.angle_alpha   90.00
_cell.angle_beta   90.00
_cell.angle_gamma   90.00
#
_symmetry.space_group_name_H-M   'P 1'
#
loop_
_entity.id
_entity.type
_entity.pdbx_description
1 polymer ?
#
loop_
_entity_poly.entity_id
_entity_poly.type
_entity_poly.pdbx_seq_one_letter_code
_entity_poly.pdbx_strand_id
1 'polypeptide(L)'
;ARRRERGVIAQREYRKRHASKVQSLQDENQKLKDIIAEIDRASHGRRALPDDLRAALFKARDLAGISDDGIGEQEEDAHTDEVEQVAAGPLLPEQPAHTPAASTAVVRRATTLEIKFPPDYQPPPDERFSPRLDYGLWFETDRVIRILDPPTDIVPYLGAGMHTLAGSIFWSTMDYTLDLWNSRSAPPAARLLDRMFSQSRHVVDTGYLLSLAQARVDFMRKGFMFRKLSEQFERNAMVDLQRLISEHNKSRGLPSKYWKKPEEVAWNVLSQLTPGQATRFQAVIEGKGAPADEEMMRSMITWLAQNYVCFGDGPRWSNISISVGIGSWVKGVNDADAGVLDASKLSAEMLS
;
A
#
# COMPACT_ATOMS: atom_id res chain seq x y z
N ALA A 1 -39.42 -10.80 -19.13
CA ALA A 1 -39.73 -10.27 -17.78
C ALA A 1 -38.49 -10.17 -16.88
N ARG A 2 -37.82 -11.29 -16.53
CA ARG A 2 -36.73 -11.37 -15.52
C ARG A 2 -35.52 -10.42 -15.68
N ARG A 3 -35.15 -9.98 -16.90
CA ARG A 3 -34.01 -9.06 -17.13
C ARG A 3 -34.35 -7.61 -16.78
N ARG A 4 -35.60 -7.20 -17.01
CA ARG A 4 -36.08 -5.83 -16.70
C ARG A 4 -36.24 -5.66 -15.18
N GLU A 5 -36.76 -6.67 -14.49
CA GLU A 5 -36.87 -6.69 -13.02
C GLU A 5 -35.50 -6.60 -12.33
N ARG A 6 -34.48 -7.31 -12.84
CA ARG A 6 -33.11 -7.21 -12.31
C ARG A 6 -32.49 -5.82 -12.49
N GLY A 7 -32.78 -5.14 -13.60
CA GLY A 7 -32.33 -3.76 -13.83
C GLY A 7 -32.97 -2.78 -12.85
N VAL A 8 -34.28 -2.91 -12.59
CA VAL A 8 -35.00 -2.06 -11.65
C VAL A 8 -34.51 -2.27 -10.21
N ILE A 9 -34.25 -3.52 -9.81
CA ILE A 9 -33.70 -3.85 -8.48
C ILE A 9 -32.29 -3.27 -8.32
N ALA A 10 -31.42 -3.44 -9.33
CA ALA A 10 -30.08 -2.88 -9.30
C ALA A 10 -30.08 -1.34 -9.19
N GLN A 11 -31.00 -0.68 -9.90
CA GLN A 11 -31.10 0.78 -9.87
C GLN A 11 -31.68 1.30 -8.54
N ARG A 12 -32.64 0.58 -7.94
CA ARG A 12 -33.15 0.91 -6.59
C ARG A 12 -32.06 0.74 -5.54
N GLU A 13 -31.29 -0.35 -5.59
CA GLU A 13 -30.15 -0.59 -4.70
C GLU A 13 -29.07 0.48 -4.87
N TYR A 14 -28.77 0.88 -6.10
CA TYR A 14 -27.84 1.97 -6.38
C TYR A 14 -28.29 3.30 -5.76
N ARG A 15 -29.56 3.68 -5.95
CA ARG A 15 -30.13 4.91 -5.35
C ARG A 15 -30.09 4.85 -3.82
N LYS A 16 -30.38 3.69 -3.23
CA LYS A 16 -30.32 3.49 -1.77
C LYS A 16 -28.90 3.66 -1.23
N ARG A 17 -27.89 3.11 -1.91
CA ARG A 17 -26.48 3.25 -1.53
C ARG A 17 -25.99 4.69 -1.68
N HIS A 18 -26.41 5.38 -2.74
CA HIS A 18 -26.08 6.81 -2.92
C HIS A 18 -26.70 7.67 -1.83
N ALA A 19 -27.98 7.49 -1.51
CA ALA A 19 -28.64 8.22 -0.44
C ALA A 19 -27.96 7.97 0.92
N SER A 20 -27.64 6.71 1.22
CA SER A 20 -26.96 6.35 2.48
C SER A 20 -25.56 6.96 2.58
N LYS A 21 -24.81 7.02 1.47
CA LYS A 21 -23.47 7.62 1.43
C LYS A 21 -23.52 9.15 1.57
N VAL A 22 -24.49 9.80 0.93
CA VAL A 22 -24.69 11.26 1.07
C VAL A 22 -25.05 11.59 2.51
N GLN A 23 -25.94 10.81 3.13
CA GLN A 23 -26.29 10.99 4.55
C GLN A 23 -25.06 10.83 5.45
N SER A 24 -24.26 9.77 5.25
CA SER A 24 -23.03 9.55 6.02
C SER A 24 -22.04 10.71 5.90
N LEU A 25 -21.89 11.29 4.71
CA LEU A 25 -21.00 12.44 4.49
C LEU A 25 -21.56 13.73 5.09
N GLN A 26 -22.88 13.89 5.15
CA GLN A 26 -23.53 15.00 5.84
C GLN A 26 -23.35 14.86 7.36
N ASP A 27 -23.55 13.67 7.91
CA ASP A 27 -23.37 13.38 9.34
C ASP A 27 -21.89 13.58 9.76
N GLU A 28 -20.93 13.14 8.94
CA GLU A 28 -19.50 13.36 9.17
C GLU A 28 -19.11 14.84 9.12
N ASN A 29 -19.62 15.60 8.13
CA ASN A 29 -19.40 17.05 8.07
C ASN A 29 -20.02 17.76 9.28
N GLN A 30 -21.22 17.35 9.71
CA GLN A 30 -21.86 17.93 10.89
C GLN A 30 -21.02 17.66 12.14
N LYS A 31 -20.54 16.43 12.32
CA LYS A 31 -19.67 16.06 13.44
C LYS A 31 -18.36 16.86 13.45
N LEU A 32 -17.75 17.11 12.29
CA LEU A 32 -16.55 17.94 12.18
C LEU A 32 -16.84 19.40 12.58
N LYS A 33 -17.98 19.96 12.14
CA LYS A 33 -18.42 21.30 12.56
C LYS A 33 -18.64 21.38 14.07
N ASP A 34 -19.27 20.36 14.65
CA ASP A 34 -19.55 20.30 16.09
C ASP A 34 -18.25 20.27 16.92
N ILE A 35 -17.25 19.49 16.48
CA ILE A 35 -15.93 19.41 17.12
C ILE A 35 -15.19 20.75 17.02
N ILE A 36 -15.23 21.42 15.86
CA ILE A 36 -14.61 22.75 15.70
C ILE A 36 -15.27 23.76 16.64
N ALA A 37 -16.59 23.74 16.76
CA ALA A 37 -17.32 24.59 17.71
C ALA A 37 -17.01 24.27 19.18
N GLU A 38 -16.76 22.99 19.52
CA GLU A 38 -16.37 22.59 20.87
C GLU A 38 -14.96 23.06 21.24
N ILE A 39 -14.01 22.94 20.31
CA ILE A 39 -12.63 23.45 20.49
C ILE A 39 -12.67 24.98 20.68
N ASP A 40 -13.50 25.67 19.91
CA ASP A 40 -13.68 27.11 20.01
C ASP A 40 -14.22 27.53 21.39
N ARG A 41 -15.31 26.89 21.86
CA ARG A 41 -15.86 27.13 23.21
C ARG A 41 -14.83 26.85 24.31
N ALA A 42 -14.04 25.78 24.18
CA ALA A 42 -12.99 25.43 25.15
C ALA A 42 -11.82 26.43 25.13
N SER A 43 -11.59 27.11 24.02
CA SER A 43 -10.52 28.07 23.83
C SER A 43 -10.84 29.47 24.38
N HIS A 44 -12.11 29.89 24.34
CA HIS A 44 -12.57 31.18 24.89
C HIS A 44 -12.36 31.30 26.42
N GLY A 45 -12.21 30.18 27.14
CA GLY A 45 -11.94 30.15 28.58
C GLY A 45 -10.46 30.26 28.99
N ARG A 46 -9.50 30.27 28.05
CA ARG A 46 -8.05 30.31 28.36
C ARG A 46 -7.44 31.66 27.96
N ARG A 47 -6.84 32.34 28.94
CA ARG A 47 -6.39 33.75 28.84
C ARG A 47 -5.16 34.03 27.93
N ALA A 48 -4.71 33.07 27.14
CA ALA A 48 -3.74 33.29 26.06
C ALA A 48 -3.62 32.01 25.20
N LEU A 49 -4.25 31.99 24.04
CA LEU A 49 -3.90 31.02 22.99
C LEU A 49 -2.72 31.57 22.18
N PRO A 50 -1.77 30.72 21.74
CA PRO A 50 -0.77 31.10 20.76
C PRO A 50 -1.44 31.65 19.48
N ASP A 51 -0.92 32.75 18.93
CA ASP A 51 -1.51 33.44 17.79
C ASP A 51 -1.70 32.53 16.56
N ASP A 52 -0.81 31.56 16.36
CA ASP A 52 -0.88 30.58 15.27
C ASP A 52 -2.09 29.65 15.39
N LEU A 53 -2.43 29.23 16.63
CA LEU A 53 -3.57 28.35 16.89
C LEU A 53 -4.89 29.11 16.74
N ARG A 54 -4.90 30.39 17.15
CA ARG A 54 -6.04 31.28 16.94
C ARG A 54 -6.29 31.49 15.43
N ALA A 55 -5.24 31.76 14.65
CA ALA A 55 -5.34 31.91 13.21
C ALA A 55 -5.82 30.63 12.51
N ALA A 56 -5.37 29.45 12.97
CA ALA A 56 -5.82 28.16 12.45
C ALA A 56 -7.31 27.89 12.76
N LEU A 57 -7.77 28.25 13.96
CA LEU A 57 -9.19 28.13 14.35
C LEU A 57 -10.10 29.07 13.55
N PHE A 58 -9.67 30.32 13.33
CA PHE A 58 -10.41 31.25 12.46
C PHE A 58 -10.56 30.71 11.03
N LYS A 59 -9.49 30.16 10.44
CA LYS A 59 -9.57 29.55 9.11
C LYS A 59 -10.47 28.32 9.08
N ALA A 60 -10.41 27.48 10.12
CA ALA A 60 -11.27 26.30 10.23
C ALA A 60 -12.75 26.69 10.37
N ARG A 61 -13.04 27.78 11.09
CA ARG A 61 -14.38 28.34 11.28
C ARG A 61 -14.96 28.92 9.99
N ASP A 62 -14.16 29.71 9.28
CA ASP A 62 -14.54 30.32 8.00
C ASP A 62 -14.85 29.25 6.95
N LEU A 63 -13.97 28.24 6.84
CA LEU A 63 -14.20 27.07 5.96
C LEU A 63 -15.42 26.23 6.37
N ALA A 64 -15.75 26.19 7.67
CA ALA A 64 -16.91 25.46 8.19
C ALA A 64 -18.23 26.23 8.06
N GLY A 65 -18.18 27.54 7.75
CA GLY A 65 -19.35 28.42 7.64
C GLY A 65 -20.07 28.64 8.98
N ILE A 66 -19.34 28.64 10.10
CA ILE A 66 -19.91 28.83 11.44
C ILE A 66 -19.91 30.34 11.73
N SER A 67 -21.03 31.01 11.45
CA SER A 67 -21.29 32.38 11.90
C SER A 67 -21.52 32.41 13.41
N ASP A 68 -21.03 33.47 14.07
CA ASP A 68 -21.28 33.72 15.49
C ASP A 68 -22.60 34.47 15.59
N ASP A 69 -23.70 33.76 15.34
CA ASP A 69 -25.04 34.29 15.51
C ASP A 69 -25.54 33.89 16.89
N GLY A 70 -25.31 34.79 17.85
CA GLY A 70 -25.49 34.48 19.25
C GLY A 70 -25.69 35.66 20.22
N ILE A 71 -26.10 36.85 19.78
CA ILE A 71 -26.86 37.82 20.61
C ILE A 71 -27.88 38.50 19.68
N GLY A 72 -29.16 38.19 19.88
CA GLY A 72 -30.23 38.47 18.93
C GLY A 72 -30.79 39.89 18.96
N GLU A 73 -31.57 40.20 17.94
CA GLU A 73 -32.79 41.01 18.02
C GLU A 73 -33.69 40.74 16.80
N GLN A 74 -34.98 40.72 17.10
CA GLN A 74 -36.23 40.61 16.34
C GLN A 74 -36.30 40.88 14.82
N GLU A 75 -37.28 40.18 14.24
CA GLU A 75 -37.95 40.33 12.96
C GLU A 75 -38.05 41.79 12.45
N GLU A 76 -37.78 41.98 11.15
CA GLU A 76 -38.66 42.79 10.30
C GLU A 76 -38.58 42.36 8.82
N ASP A 77 -39.76 42.08 8.30
CA ASP A 77 -40.13 41.86 6.90
C ASP A 77 -39.96 43.16 6.10
N ALA A 78 -39.31 43.13 4.93
CA ALA A 78 -39.71 43.92 3.74
C ALA A 78 -38.73 43.78 2.57
N HIS A 79 -39.30 43.45 1.41
CA HIS A 79 -38.92 43.81 0.04
C HIS A 79 -37.66 44.68 -0.18
N THR A 80 -36.84 44.30 -1.16
CA THR A 80 -36.82 45.00 -2.47
C THR A 80 -35.97 44.28 -3.53
N ASP A 81 -36.53 44.21 -4.75
CA ASP A 81 -35.79 44.26 -6.00
C ASP A 81 -34.86 45.48 -6.02
N GLU A 82 -33.63 45.33 -6.51
CA GLU A 82 -32.94 46.32 -7.36
C GLU A 82 -31.54 45.83 -7.74
N VAL A 83 -31.35 45.49 -9.01
CA VAL A 83 -30.04 45.32 -9.65
C VAL A 83 -29.88 46.49 -10.62
N GLU A 84 -29.18 47.53 -10.17
CA GLU A 84 -28.69 48.64 -11.01
C GLU A 84 -27.15 48.52 -11.07
N GLN A 85 -26.63 47.96 -12.15
CA GLN A 85 -25.93 48.67 -13.23
C GLN A 85 -24.94 49.75 -12.77
N VAL A 86 -23.65 49.50 -13.02
CA VAL A 86 -22.72 50.57 -13.43
C VAL A 86 -21.93 50.11 -14.65
N ALA A 87 -22.00 50.99 -15.64
CA ALA A 87 -21.52 50.88 -17.00
C ALA A 87 -19.98 50.91 -17.14
N ALA A 88 -19.49 50.30 -18.22
CA ALA A 88 -18.51 50.93 -19.10
C ALA A 88 -18.56 50.28 -20.50
N GLY A 89 -19.03 51.06 -21.47
CA GLY A 89 -18.64 50.96 -22.88
C GLY A 89 -18.14 52.34 -23.33
N PRO A 90 -17.70 52.56 -24.60
CA PRO A 90 -18.07 51.73 -25.75
C PRO A 90 -17.03 51.61 -26.91
N LEU A 91 -17.44 50.83 -27.94
CA LEU A 91 -17.10 50.88 -29.39
C LEU A 91 -16.03 49.92 -29.98
N LEU A 92 -16.57 48.96 -30.76
CA LEU A 92 -16.02 48.13 -31.87
C LEU A 92 -15.66 49.01 -33.12
N PRO A 93 -15.05 48.55 -34.25
CA PRO A 93 -15.26 47.22 -34.89
C PRO A 93 -14.11 46.59 -35.76
N GLU A 94 -14.43 45.41 -36.34
CA GLU A 94 -13.88 44.73 -37.55
C GLU A 94 -12.62 43.83 -37.44
N GLN A 95 -12.69 42.49 -37.47
CA GLN A 95 -12.85 41.50 -38.57
C GLN A 95 -11.50 41.00 -39.18
N PRO A 96 -11.44 39.89 -39.97
CA PRO A 96 -10.75 38.64 -39.61
C PRO A 96 -9.58 38.25 -40.55
N ALA A 97 -8.63 37.41 -40.13
CA ALA A 97 -7.78 36.68 -41.08
C ALA A 97 -7.00 35.49 -40.47
N HIS A 98 -7.36 34.29 -40.95
CA HIS A 98 -6.46 33.25 -41.48
C HIS A 98 -5.21 32.84 -40.68
N THR A 99 -5.22 31.59 -40.21
CA THR A 99 -3.99 30.79 -40.03
C THR A 99 -4.15 29.49 -40.84
N PRO A 100 -3.22 29.17 -41.76
CA PRO A 100 -3.26 27.91 -42.49
C PRO A 100 -2.57 26.78 -41.72
N ALA A 101 -2.97 25.57 -42.10
CA ALA A 101 -2.55 24.28 -41.60
C ALA A 101 -1.08 23.92 -41.85
N ALA A 102 -0.55 22.99 -41.04
CA ALA A 102 0.30 21.91 -41.53
C ALA A 102 0.29 20.72 -40.57
N SER A 103 -0.30 19.61 -41.05
CA SER A 103 -0.24 18.26 -40.50
C SER A 103 1.19 17.71 -40.45
N THR A 104 1.45 16.78 -39.54
CA THR A 104 1.95 15.45 -39.96
C THR A 104 1.45 14.37 -39.01
N ALA A 105 0.80 13.39 -39.62
CA ALA A 105 0.16 12.26 -39.00
C ALA A 105 1.17 11.14 -38.72
N VAL A 106 0.99 10.43 -37.61
CA VAL A 106 1.41 9.03 -37.50
C VAL A 106 0.18 8.22 -37.10
N VAL A 107 -0.26 7.42 -38.05
CA VAL A 107 -1.39 6.50 -38.01
C VAL A 107 -1.11 5.38 -36.99
N ARG A 108 -1.99 5.21 -36.00
CA ARG A 108 -2.21 3.90 -35.35
C ARG A 108 -3.68 3.54 -35.39
N ARG A 109 -3.97 2.48 -36.14
CA ARG A 109 -5.26 1.83 -36.36
C ARG A 109 -5.88 1.43 -35.02
N ALA A 110 -6.97 2.08 -34.63
CA ALA A 110 -7.96 1.51 -33.71
C ALA A 110 -9.10 0.95 -34.57
N THR A 111 -9.37 -0.34 -34.45
CA THR A 111 -10.55 -0.97 -35.04
C THR A 111 -11.78 -0.46 -34.29
N THR A 112 -12.47 0.52 -34.87
CA THR A 112 -13.77 0.99 -34.41
C THR A 112 -14.82 -0.08 -34.72
N LEU A 113 -15.44 -0.65 -33.69
CA LEU A 113 -16.67 -1.44 -33.83
C LEU A 113 -17.78 -0.49 -34.29
N GLU A 114 -18.16 -0.59 -35.57
CA GLU A 114 -19.34 0.10 -36.09
C GLU A 114 -20.60 -0.49 -35.48
N ILE A 115 -21.22 0.24 -34.55
CA ILE A 115 -22.58 -0.02 -34.08
C ILE A 115 -23.52 0.53 -35.15
N LYS A 116 -24.09 -0.33 -35.99
CA LYS A 116 -25.17 0.04 -36.93
C LYS A 116 -26.44 0.38 -36.14
N PHE A 117 -26.86 1.63 -36.19
CA PHE A 117 -28.17 2.06 -35.70
C PHE A 117 -29.27 1.72 -36.72
N PRO A 118 -30.52 1.46 -36.27
CA PRO A 118 -31.67 1.23 -37.16
C PRO A 118 -31.97 2.46 -38.04
N PRO A 119 -32.52 2.27 -39.26
CA PRO A 119 -32.65 3.33 -40.27
C PRO A 119 -33.67 4.46 -39.96
N ASP A 120 -34.42 4.39 -38.86
CA ASP A 120 -35.52 5.33 -38.58
C ASP A 120 -35.28 6.27 -37.37
N TYR A 121 -34.02 6.52 -37.00
CA TYR A 121 -33.71 7.50 -35.94
C TYR A 121 -33.18 8.81 -36.56
N GLN A 122 -34.04 9.80 -36.70
CA GLN A 122 -33.61 11.19 -36.94
C GLN A 122 -33.33 11.87 -35.59
N PRO A 123 -32.08 12.23 -35.27
CA PRO A 123 -31.80 13.10 -34.13
C PRO A 123 -32.21 14.55 -34.46
N PRO A 124 -32.72 15.32 -33.49
CA PRO A 124 -32.98 16.75 -33.67
C PRO A 124 -31.66 17.50 -33.92
N PRO A 125 -31.67 18.57 -34.73
CA PRO A 125 -30.48 19.36 -35.00
C PRO A 125 -30.11 20.21 -33.78
N ASP A 126 -28.81 20.33 -33.52
CA ASP A 126 -28.17 21.23 -32.55
C ASP A 126 -27.99 20.82 -31.08
N GLU A 127 -27.62 19.56 -30.82
CA GLU A 127 -26.83 19.26 -29.62
C GLU A 127 -25.56 18.49 -29.98
N ARG A 128 -24.44 19.22 -30.01
CA ARG A 128 -23.10 18.61 -29.99
C ARG A 128 -22.95 17.88 -28.65
N PHE A 129 -23.33 16.60 -28.61
CA PHE A 129 -22.95 15.70 -27.53
C PHE A 129 -21.44 15.48 -27.60
N SER A 130 -20.66 16.37 -26.97
CA SER A 130 -19.37 15.96 -26.44
C SER A 130 -19.67 14.87 -25.41
N PRO A 131 -19.18 13.62 -25.58
CA PRO A 131 -19.36 12.59 -24.57
C PRO A 131 -18.55 13.01 -23.35
N ARG A 132 -19.22 13.72 -22.45
CA ARG A 132 -18.77 14.01 -21.11
C ARG A 132 -18.58 12.68 -20.40
N LEU A 133 -17.32 12.25 -20.26
CA LEU A 133 -16.89 11.03 -19.57
C LEU A 133 -17.12 11.10 -18.04
N ASP A 134 -17.84 12.11 -17.60
CA ASP A 134 -18.19 12.49 -16.23
C ASP A 134 -19.34 11.65 -15.63
N TYR A 135 -19.69 10.52 -16.25
CA TYR A 135 -20.68 9.55 -15.78
C TYR A 135 -20.23 8.77 -14.52
N GLY A 136 -19.71 9.42 -13.48
CA GLY A 136 -19.54 8.83 -12.15
C GLY A 136 -18.82 7.47 -12.11
N LEU A 137 -18.07 7.11 -13.15
CA LEU A 137 -17.38 5.83 -13.32
C LEU A 137 -15.97 5.87 -12.72
N TRP A 138 -15.58 7.01 -12.16
CA TRP A 138 -14.27 7.28 -11.57
C TRP A 138 -14.34 7.36 -10.03
N PHE A 139 -15.18 6.56 -9.38
CA PHE A 139 -15.05 6.38 -7.94
C PHE A 139 -13.83 5.49 -7.68
N GLU A 140 -12.76 6.14 -7.20
CA GLU A 140 -11.42 5.60 -6.86
C GLU A 140 -10.42 5.54 -8.03
N THR A 141 -10.05 6.71 -8.56
CA THR A 141 -8.81 6.88 -9.36
C THR A 141 -7.58 6.24 -8.72
N ASP A 142 -7.54 6.16 -7.38
CA ASP A 142 -6.42 5.59 -6.62
C ASP A 142 -6.33 4.06 -6.68
N ARG A 143 -7.41 3.38 -7.11
CA ARG A 143 -7.39 1.95 -7.48
C ARG A 143 -7.00 1.73 -8.94
N VAL A 144 -6.87 2.79 -9.73
CA VAL A 144 -6.50 2.71 -11.15
C VAL A 144 -5.05 3.13 -11.36
N ILE A 145 -4.52 4.03 -10.52
CA ILE A 145 -3.12 4.45 -10.60
C ILE A 145 -2.22 3.32 -10.08
N ARG A 146 -1.56 2.67 -11.04
CA ARG A 146 -0.56 1.63 -10.80
C ARG A 146 0.82 2.27 -10.71
N ILE A 147 1.56 1.88 -9.69
CA ILE A 147 2.97 2.21 -9.57
C ILE A 147 3.75 1.02 -10.08
N LEU A 148 4.53 1.28 -11.12
CA LEU A 148 5.33 0.30 -11.83
C LEU A 148 6.77 0.26 -11.31
N ASP A 149 7.21 1.31 -10.63
CA ASP A 149 8.55 1.38 -10.05
C ASP A 149 8.55 0.67 -8.69
N PRO A 150 9.43 -0.34 -8.49
CA PRO A 150 9.54 -1.02 -7.21
C PRO A 150 10.12 -0.09 -6.13
N PRO A 151 9.66 -0.23 -4.88
CA PRO A 151 10.38 0.30 -3.72
C PRO A 151 11.85 -0.15 -3.70
N THR A 152 12.77 0.75 -3.36
CA THR A 152 14.22 0.51 -3.39
C THR A 152 14.65 -0.69 -2.52
N ASP A 153 13.91 -0.95 -1.44
CA ASP A 153 14.18 -2.04 -0.49
C ASP A 153 13.86 -3.43 -1.06
N ILE A 154 12.96 -3.55 -2.04
CA ILE A 154 12.63 -4.85 -2.65
C ILE A 154 13.40 -5.16 -3.93
N VAL A 155 14.03 -4.14 -4.55
CA VAL A 155 14.79 -4.29 -5.80
C VAL A 155 15.78 -5.46 -5.77
N PRO A 156 16.56 -5.70 -4.69
CA PRO A 156 17.51 -6.82 -4.66
C PRO A 156 16.86 -8.20 -4.76
N TYR A 157 15.57 -8.32 -4.45
CA TYR A 157 14.85 -9.58 -4.36
C TYR A 157 13.87 -9.79 -5.53
N LEU A 158 13.89 -8.91 -6.54
CA LEU A 158 13.03 -9.02 -7.73
C LEU A 158 13.79 -9.62 -8.93
N GLY A 159 13.04 -10.11 -9.92
CA GLY A 159 13.60 -10.72 -11.13
C GLY A 159 14.51 -11.90 -10.80
N ALA A 160 15.77 -11.86 -11.25
CA ALA A 160 16.75 -12.91 -10.92
C ALA A 160 16.97 -13.06 -9.40
N GLY A 161 16.82 -11.98 -8.63
CA GLY A 161 16.92 -12.00 -7.17
C GLY A 161 15.87 -12.87 -6.47
N MET A 162 14.72 -13.11 -7.10
CA MET A 162 13.67 -13.99 -6.56
C MET A 162 14.14 -15.44 -6.45
N HIS A 163 15.01 -15.87 -7.36
CA HIS A 163 15.53 -17.23 -7.44
C HIS A 163 16.84 -17.41 -6.65
N THR A 164 17.14 -16.48 -5.74
CA THR A 164 18.27 -16.58 -4.83
C THR A 164 17.80 -16.99 -3.44
N LEU A 165 18.71 -17.54 -2.63
CA LEU A 165 18.40 -17.83 -1.22
C LEU A 165 17.96 -16.58 -0.45
N ALA A 166 18.57 -15.42 -0.73
CA ALA A 166 18.19 -14.15 -0.10
C ALA A 166 16.74 -13.76 -0.46
N GLY A 167 16.37 -13.88 -1.73
CA GLY A 167 15.00 -13.64 -2.20
C GLY A 167 14.01 -14.60 -1.55
N SER A 168 14.33 -15.90 -1.50
CA SER A 168 13.50 -16.92 -0.85
C SER A 168 13.29 -16.60 0.63
N ILE A 169 14.34 -16.23 1.37
CA ILE A 169 14.24 -15.81 2.78
C ILE A 169 13.34 -14.57 2.91
N PHE A 170 13.57 -13.54 2.10
CA PHE A 170 12.84 -12.28 2.16
C PHE A 170 11.34 -12.48 1.91
N TRP A 171 10.98 -13.10 0.78
CA TRP A 171 9.59 -13.28 0.38
C TRP A 171 8.84 -14.24 1.29
N SER A 172 9.48 -15.33 1.73
CA SER A 172 8.85 -16.27 2.68
C SER A 172 8.60 -15.61 4.03
N THR A 173 9.50 -14.71 4.47
CA THR A 173 9.30 -13.94 5.70
C THR A 173 8.11 -12.98 5.57
N MET A 174 7.99 -12.30 4.41
CA MET A 174 6.85 -11.41 4.15
C MET A 174 5.53 -12.17 4.10
N ASP A 175 5.46 -13.29 3.36
CA ASP A 175 4.26 -14.13 3.26
C ASP A 175 3.87 -14.68 4.65
N TYR A 176 4.83 -15.17 5.42
CA TYR A 176 4.59 -15.63 6.79
C TYR A 176 4.01 -14.54 7.70
N THR A 177 4.50 -13.31 7.56
CA THR A 177 4.00 -12.17 8.35
C THR A 177 2.56 -11.84 8.00
N LEU A 178 2.20 -11.91 6.72
CA LEU A 178 0.83 -11.70 6.25
C LEU A 178 -0.10 -12.83 6.71
N ASP A 179 0.37 -14.07 6.70
CA ASP A 179 -0.40 -15.22 7.21
C ASP A 179 -0.66 -15.12 8.72
N LEU A 180 0.35 -14.70 9.49
CA LEU A 180 0.19 -14.41 10.92
C LEU A 180 -0.83 -13.29 11.14
N TRP A 181 -0.81 -12.24 10.33
CA TRP A 181 -1.76 -11.14 10.44
C TRP A 181 -3.20 -11.57 10.12
N ASN A 182 -3.37 -12.43 9.11
CA ASN A 182 -4.68 -13.00 8.79
C ASN A 182 -5.17 -13.92 9.92
N SER A 183 -4.25 -14.54 10.64
CA SER A 183 -4.51 -15.42 11.79
C SER A 183 -4.48 -14.71 13.15
N ARG A 184 -4.41 -13.37 13.19
CA ARG A 184 -4.16 -12.58 14.41
C ARG A 184 -5.18 -12.78 15.53
N SER A 185 -6.37 -13.28 15.20
CA SER A 185 -7.40 -13.65 16.19
C SER A 185 -6.94 -14.77 17.13
N ALA A 186 -5.92 -15.55 16.73
CA ALA A 186 -5.31 -16.57 17.55
C ALA A 186 -4.21 -15.97 18.46
N PRO A 187 -4.22 -16.26 19.79
CA PRO A 187 -3.23 -15.71 20.72
C PRO A 187 -1.75 -15.98 20.35
N PRO A 188 -1.37 -17.16 19.81
CA PRO A 188 0.01 -17.39 19.37
C PRO A 188 0.46 -16.45 18.24
N ALA A 189 -0.42 -16.16 17.29
CA ALA A 189 -0.10 -15.30 16.15
C ALA A 189 0.07 -13.84 16.59
N ALA A 190 -0.81 -13.34 17.45
CA ALA A 190 -0.70 -12.01 18.03
C ALA A 190 0.64 -11.81 18.77
N ARG A 191 1.04 -12.77 19.62
CA ARG A 191 2.31 -12.70 20.35
C ARG A 191 3.54 -12.68 19.44
N LEU A 192 3.51 -13.41 18.33
CA LEU A 192 4.60 -13.42 17.36
C LEU A 192 4.70 -12.08 16.63
N LEU A 193 3.57 -11.53 16.19
CA LEU A 193 3.53 -10.20 15.57
C LEU A 193 4.03 -9.12 16.54
N ASP A 194 3.55 -9.15 17.79
CA ASP A 194 4.01 -8.22 18.82
C ASP A 194 5.53 -8.29 18.97
N ARG A 195 6.11 -9.50 19.06
CA ARG A 195 7.56 -9.68 19.15
C ARG A 195 8.31 -9.12 17.93
N MET A 196 7.81 -9.30 16.72
CA MET A 196 8.45 -8.84 15.48
C MET A 196 8.49 -7.31 15.38
N PHE A 197 7.47 -6.64 15.92
CA PHE A 197 7.29 -5.19 15.83
C PHE A 197 7.71 -4.44 17.12
N SER A 198 7.78 -5.09 18.28
CA SER A 198 8.04 -4.44 19.58
C SER A 198 9.49 -3.99 19.82
N GLN A 199 10.42 -4.29 18.91
CA GLN A 199 11.85 -4.04 19.14
C GLN A 199 12.19 -2.54 19.28
N SER A 200 11.44 -1.68 18.57
CA SER A 200 11.69 -0.25 18.52
C SER A 200 10.40 0.53 18.76
N ARG A 201 10.48 1.55 19.61
CA ARG A 201 9.37 2.49 19.87
C ARG A 201 8.88 3.25 18.62
N HIS A 202 9.66 3.25 17.55
CA HIS A 202 9.34 3.93 16.30
C HIS A 202 8.40 3.10 15.40
N VAL A 203 8.21 1.82 15.74
CA VAL A 203 7.31 0.89 15.05
C VAL A 203 5.94 0.95 15.73
N VAL A 204 5.24 2.07 15.54
CA VAL A 204 3.98 2.36 16.26
C VAL A 204 2.76 1.78 15.53
N ASP A 205 2.72 1.93 14.21
CA ASP A 205 1.58 1.48 13.40
C ASP A 205 1.88 0.15 12.70
N THR A 206 1.52 -0.94 13.37
CA THR A 206 1.66 -2.30 12.83
C THR A 206 0.77 -2.53 11.62
N GLY A 207 -0.43 -1.95 11.59
CA GLY A 207 -1.37 -2.09 10.48
C GLY A 207 -0.84 -1.44 9.20
N TYR A 208 -0.20 -0.28 9.33
CA TYR A 208 0.52 0.37 8.24
C TYR A 208 1.70 -0.48 7.74
N LEU A 209 2.56 -1.00 8.62
CA LEU A 209 3.69 -1.84 8.21
C LEU A 209 3.26 -3.13 7.50
N LEU A 210 2.13 -3.69 7.90
CA LEU A 210 1.54 -4.85 7.25
C LEU A 210 0.91 -4.51 5.90
N SER A 211 0.30 -3.32 5.79
CA SER A 211 -0.14 -2.80 4.49
C SER A 211 1.04 -2.63 3.53
N LEU A 212 2.20 -2.20 4.04
CA LEU A 212 3.44 -2.14 3.25
C LEU A 212 3.93 -3.54 2.85
N ALA A 213 3.94 -4.52 3.77
CA ALA A 213 4.29 -5.89 3.46
C ALA A 213 3.37 -6.47 2.37
N GLN A 214 2.07 -6.22 2.46
CA GLN A 214 1.09 -6.63 1.45
C GLN A 214 1.35 -5.97 0.10
N ALA A 215 1.64 -4.67 0.07
CA ALA A 215 1.97 -3.96 -1.17
C ALA A 215 3.24 -4.50 -1.85
N ARG A 216 4.26 -4.87 -1.07
CA ARG A 216 5.49 -5.50 -1.61
C ARG A 216 5.20 -6.87 -2.22
N VAL A 217 4.40 -7.69 -1.55
CA VAL A 217 3.98 -9.01 -2.07
C VAL A 217 3.10 -8.84 -3.32
N ASP A 218 2.21 -7.86 -3.33
CA ASP A 218 1.40 -7.51 -4.49
C ASP A 218 2.27 -7.08 -5.67
N PHE A 219 3.30 -6.26 -5.45
CA PHE A 219 4.26 -5.90 -6.48
C PHE A 219 5.00 -7.12 -7.01
N MET A 220 5.51 -7.98 -6.12
CA MET A 220 6.25 -9.19 -6.51
C MET A 220 5.39 -10.13 -7.37
N ARG A 221 4.09 -10.28 -7.06
CA ARG A 221 3.19 -11.17 -7.79
C ARG A 221 2.61 -10.56 -9.07
N LYS A 222 2.36 -9.25 -9.09
CA LYS A 222 1.59 -8.57 -10.15
C LYS A 222 2.43 -7.63 -11.01
N GLY A 223 3.62 -7.25 -10.54
CA GLY A 223 4.48 -6.24 -11.17
C GLY A 223 4.03 -4.78 -10.92
N PHE A 224 3.06 -4.55 -10.03
CA PHE A 224 2.60 -3.21 -9.69
C PHE A 224 1.94 -3.14 -8.31
N MET A 225 1.90 -1.94 -7.72
CA MET A 225 1.12 -1.61 -6.51
C MET A 225 0.08 -0.52 -6.81
N PHE A 226 -0.96 -0.42 -5.99
CA PHE A 226 -1.95 0.65 -6.09
C PHE A 226 -1.52 1.90 -5.32
N ARG A 227 -1.83 3.09 -5.86
CA ARG A 227 -1.42 4.38 -5.28
C ARG A 227 -1.90 4.62 -3.85
N LYS A 228 -3.10 4.16 -3.46
CA LYS A 228 -3.56 4.28 -2.06
C LYS A 228 -2.64 3.58 -1.06
N LEU A 229 -2.04 2.46 -1.49
CA LEU A 229 -0.99 1.81 -0.72
C LEU A 229 0.35 2.54 -0.83
N SER A 230 0.58 3.38 -1.85
CA SER A 230 1.82 4.13 -2.10
C SER A 230 1.92 5.51 -1.48
N GLU A 231 0.83 6.21 -1.22
CA GLU A 231 0.89 7.45 -0.42
C GLU A 231 1.34 7.14 1.01
N GLN A 232 1.12 5.90 1.45
CA GLN A 232 1.80 5.33 2.61
C GLN A 232 3.31 5.16 2.38
N PHE A 233 3.80 4.89 1.17
CA PHE A 233 5.24 4.86 0.82
C PHE A 233 5.77 6.25 0.46
N GLU A 234 5.55 7.27 1.28
CA GLU A 234 6.43 8.44 1.18
C GLU A 234 7.88 7.93 1.29
N ARG A 235 8.66 8.05 0.21
CA ARG A 235 10.03 7.48 0.11
C ARG A 235 10.90 7.89 1.30
N ASN A 236 10.61 9.05 1.89
CA ASN A 236 11.30 9.58 3.05
C ASN A 236 10.85 8.90 4.35
N ALA A 237 9.57 8.57 4.52
CA ALA A 237 9.04 7.96 5.74
C ALA A 237 9.71 6.62 6.08
N MET A 238 10.04 5.79 5.07
CA MET A 238 10.73 4.52 5.27
C MET A 238 12.22 4.68 5.58
N VAL A 239 12.90 5.58 4.87
CA VAL A 239 14.31 5.90 5.15
C VAL A 239 14.44 6.50 6.54
N ASP A 240 13.50 7.37 6.93
CA ASP A 240 13.42 7.96 8.27
C ASP A 240 13.12 6.91 9.33
N LEU A 241 12.16 6.00 9.09
CA LEU A 241 11.86 4.92 10.03
C LEU A 241 13.08 4.00 10.23
N GLN A 242 13.73 3.57 9.15
CA GLN A 242 14.94 2.75 9.24
C GLN A 242 16.04 3.47 10.01
N ARG A 243 16.27 4.75 9.72
CA ARG A 243 17.26 5.59 10.40
C ARG A 243 16.97 5.70 11.89
N LEU A 244 15.73 6.02 12.26
CA LEU A 244 15.28 6.11 13.65
C LEU A 244 15.44 4.78 14.39
N ILE A 245 15.04 3.65 13.79
CA ILE A 245 15.24 2.31 14.36
C ILE A 245 16.72 2.02 14.54
N SER A 246 17.56 2.36 13.56
CA SER A 246 19.00 2.13 13.61
C SER A 246 19.67 2.99 14.70
N GLU A 247 19.29 4.25 14.84
CA GLU A 247 19.77 5.15 15.89
C GLU A 247 19.32 4.68 17.29
N HIS A 248 18.07 4.26 17.43
CA HIS A 248 17.55 3.69 18.68
C HIS A 248 18.29 2.40 19.09
N ASN A 249 18.59 1.52 18.14
CA ASN A 249 19.37 0.32 18.43
C ASN A 249 20.83 0.67 18.77
N LYS A 250 21.44 1.63 18.08
CA LYS A 250 22.79 2.12 18.39
C LYS A 250 22.87 2.67 19.83
N SER A 251 21.87 3.44 20.27
CA SER A 251 21.85 3.97 21.65
C SER A 251 21.66 2.89 22.72
N ARG A 252 21.10 1.72 22.36
CA ARG A 252 21.04 0.52 23.22
C ARG A 252 22.31 -0.35 23.16
N GLY A 253 23.36 0.11 22.47
CA GLY A 253 24.59 -0.65 22.30
C GLY A 253 24.53 -1.75 21.22
N LEU A 254 23.50 -1.73 20.37
CA LEU A 254 23.32 -2.68 19.27
C LEU A 254 23.53 -1.96 17.92
N PRO A 255 24.78 -1.79 17.46
CA PRO A 255 25.08 -1.07 16.22
C PRO A 255 24.57 -1.81 14.99
N SER A 256 24.49 -1.13 13.84
CA SER A 256 23.99 -1.71 12.59
C SER A 256 24.68 -3.01 12.16
N LYS A 257 25.96 -3.21 12.50
CA LYS A 257 26.71 -4.45 12.20
C LYS A 257 26.17 -5.69 12.93
N TYR A 258 25.38 -5.48 13.98
CA TYR A 258 24.75 -6.53 14.76
C TYR A 258 23.50 -7.12 14.07
N TRP A 259 22.89 -6.35 13.17
CA TRP A 259 21.65 -6.67 12.49
C TRP A 259 21.94 -7.04 11.03
N LYS A 260 21.57 -8.27 10.66
CA LYS A 260 21.84 -8.85 9.35
C LYS A 260 20.66 -8.71 8.41
N LYS A 261 20.95 -8.29 7.18
CA LYS A 261 20.00 -8.30 6.07
C LYS A 261 19.85 -9.70 5.46
N PRO A 262 18.77 -9.99 4.71
CA PRO A 262 18.58 -11.28 4.04
C PRO A 262 19.78 -11.72 3.19
N GLU A 263 20.46 -10.81 2.50
CA GLU A 263 21.63 -11.09 1.68
C GLU A 263 22.82 -11.56 2.52
N GLU A 264 23.04 -10.92 3.67
CA GLU A 264 24.11 -11.31 4.59
C GLU A 264 23.81 -12.66 5.26
N VAL A 265 22.54 -12.93 5.57
CA VAL A 265 22.11 -14.24 6.09
C VAL A 265 22.31 -15.32 5.05
N ALA A 266 21.88 -15.09 3.81
CA ALA A 266 22.08 -16.03 2.71
C ALA A 266 23.57 -16.31 2.47
N TRP A 267 24.40 -15.27 2.46
CA TRP A 267 25.85 -15.42 2.37
C TRP A 267 26.42 -16.26 3.52
N ASN A 268 26.00 -15.98 4.76
CA ASN A 268 26.46 -16.73 5.94
C ASN A 268 26.08 -18.21 5.86
N VAL A 269 24.87 -18.53 5.42
CA VAL A 269 24.41 -19.91 5.20
C VAL A 269 25.27 -20.58 4.12
N LEU A 270 25.37 -19.98 2.94
CA LEU A 270 26.11 -20.56 1.80
C LEU A 270 27.60 -20.75 2.11
N SER A 271 28.20 -19.86 2.91
CA SER A 271 29.62 -19.97 3.30
C SER A 271 29.94 -21.18 4.19
N GLN A 272 28.91 -21.77 4.82
CA GLN A 272 29.05 -22.94 5.70
C GLN A 272 28.67 -24.25 5.02
N LEU A 273 28.08 -24.18 3.82
CA LEU A 273 27.68 -25.34 3.05
C LEU A 273 28.80 -25.75 2.07
N THR A 274 28.87 -27.05 1.78
CA THR A 274 29.68 -27.56 0.68
C THR A 274 29.09 -27.12 -0.67
N PRO A 275 29.89 -27.04 -1.75
CA PRO A 275 29.38 -26.69 -3.08
C PRO A 275 28.26 -27.63 -3.58
N GLY A 276 28.33 -28.92 -3.21
CA GLY A 276 27.29 -29.90 -3.52
C GLY A 276 25.98 -29.58 -2.81
N GLN A 277 26.02 -29.36 -1.49
CA GLN A 277 24.85 -28.94 -0.70
C GLN A 277 24.25 -27.63 -1.22
N ALA A 278 25.07 -26.63 -1.49
CA ALA A 278 24.61 -25.35 -2.04
C ALA A 278 23.88 -25.53 -3.38
N THR A 279 24.37 -26.42 -4.24
CA THR A 279 23.71 -26.74 -5.52
C THR A 279 22.36 -27.43 -5.31
N ARG A 280 22.25 -28.36 -4.33
CA ARG A 280 20.98 -29.01 -3.99
C ARG A 280 19.93 -28.00 -3.53
N PHE A 281 20.30 -27.11 -2.61
CA PHE A 281 19.38 -26.07 -2.12
C PHE A 281 19.05 -25.02 -3.19
N GLN A 282 19.98 -24.71 -4.09
CA GLN A 282 19.67 -23.88 -5.26
C GLN A 282 18.64 -24.55 -6.18
N ALA A 283 18.73 -25.86 -6.39
CA ALA A 283 17.72 -26.61 -7.13
C ALA A 283 16.35 -26.59 -6.45
N VAL A 284 16.28 -26.62 -5.11
CA VAL A 284 15.03 -26.42 -4.35
C VAL A 284 14.42 -25.05 -4.66
N ILE A 285 15.21 -23.98 -4.63
CA ILE A 285 14.74 -22.61 -4.93
C ILE A 285 14.19 -22.51 -6.36
N GLU A 286 14.76 -23.25 -7.30
CA GLU A 286 14.28 -23.34 -8.69
C GLU A 286 13.07 -24.29 -8.89
N GLY A 287 12.60 -24.95 -7.83
CA GLY A 287 11.49 -25.91 -7.89
C GLY A 287 11.87 -27.27 -8.48
N LYS A 288 13.17 -27.61 -8.53
CA LYS A 288 13.71 -28.87 -9.07
C LYS A 288 14.39 -29.73 -7.98
N GLY A 289 14.28 -29.35 -6.72
CA GLY A 289 14.93 -30.01 -5.60
C GLY A 289 14.25 -31.31 -5.16
N ALA A 290 14.98 -32.13 -4.39
CA ALA A 290 14.42 -33.32 -3.79
C ALA A 290 13.49 -32.94 -2.60
N PRO A 291 12.43 -33.74 -2.31
CA PRO A 291 11.52 -33.44 -1.20
C PRO A 291 12.19 -33.34 0.17
N ALA A 292 13.25 -34.12 0.41
CA ALA A 292 14.02 -34.08 1.65
C ALA A 292 14.78 -32.75 1.82
N ASP A 293 15.43 -32.28 0.74
CA ASP A 293 16.12 -30.98 0.74
C ASP A 293 15.11 -29.83 0.88
N GLU A 294 13.92 -29.96 0.29
CA GLU A 294 12.83 -29.00 0.44
C GLU A 294 12.38 -28.87 1.90
N GLU A 295 12.17 -29.99 2.60
CA GLU A 295 11.81 -29.99 4.03
C GLU A 295 12.90 -29.35 4.89
N MET A 296 14.16 -29.70 4.63
CA MET A 296 15.29 -29.09 5.34
C MET A 296 15.33 -27.58 5.12
N MET A 297 15.17 -27.12 3.88
CA MET A 297 15.17 -25.69 3.58
C MET A 297 13.95 -24.98 4.19
N ARG A 298 12.77 -25.60 4.16
CA ARG A 298 11.54 -25.08 4.76
C ARG A 298 11.68 -24.90 6.27
N SER A 299 12.32 -25.83 6.96
CA SER A 299 12.57 -25.72 8.41
C SER A 299 13.43 -24.49 8.75
N MET A 300 14.49 -24.23 7.98
CA MET A 300 15.35 -23.05 8.13
C MET A 300 14.59 -21.76 7.86
N ILE A 301 13.87 -21.70 6.73
CA ILE A 301 13.10 -20.52 6.34
C ILE A 301 12.01 -20.21 7.38
N THR A 302 11.32 -21.23 7.87
CA THR A 302 10.29 -21.08 8.92
C THR A 302 10.91 -20.51 10.20
N TRP A 303 12.07 -21.03 10.60
CA TRP A 303 12.79 -20.51 11.76
C TRP A 303 13.20 -19.05 11.58
N LEU A 304 13.71 -18.67 10.41
CA LEU A 304 14.06 -17.29 10.07
C LEU A 304 12.83 -16.38 10.11
N ALA A 305 11.73 -16.80 9.49
CA ALA A 305 10.48 -16.06 9.44
C ALA A 305 9.86 -15.87 10.84
N GLN A 306 10.13 -16.77 11.79
CA GLN A 306 9.66 -16.65 13.18
C GLN A 306 10.53 -15.76 14.08
N ASN A 307 11.79 -15.49 13.68
CA ASN A 307 12.79 -14.86 14.55
C ASN A 307 13.40 -13.57 13.98
N TYR A 308 12.73 -12.93 13.03
CA TYR A 308 13.15 -11.64 12.49
C TYR A 308 12.58 -10.46 13.30
N VAL A 309 13.19 -9.29 13.11
CA VAL A 309 12.74 -8.00 13.59
C VAL A 309 12.48 -7.07 12.40
N CYS A 310 11.38 -6.32 12.42
CA CYS A 310 11.06 -5.36 11.37
C CYS A 310 11.87 -4.06 11.50
N PHE A 311 12.56 -3.65 10.42
CA PHE A 311 13.28 -2.37 10.34
C PHE A 311 12.58 -1.33 9.43
N GLY A 312 11.34 -1.60 9.01
CA GLY A 312 10.60 -0.81 8.04
C GLY A 312 10.96 -1.15 6.59
N ASP A 313 12.26 -1.21 6.28
CA ASP A 313 12.81 -1.59 4.97
C ASP A 313 13.00 -3.11 4.80
N GLY A 314 12.48 -3.91 5.74
CA GLY A 314 12.49 -5.37 5.66
C GLY A 314 12.91 -6.06 6.96
N PRO A 315 13.02 -7.40 6.92
CA PRO A 315 13.38 -8.21 8.07
C PRO A 315 14.89 -8.12 8.37
N ARG A 316 15.23 -8.15 9.67
CA ARG A 316 16.61 -8.26 10.16
C ARG A 316 16.72 -9.33 11.23
N TRP A 317 17.91 -9.92 11.34
CA TRP A 317 18.24 -10.89 12.38
C TRP A 317 19.47 -10.46 13.15
N SER A 318 19.53 -10.79 14.43
CA SER A 318 20.74 -10.56 15.21
C SER A 318 21.84 -11.55 14.84
N ASN A 319 23.11 -11.15 14.96
CA ASN A 319 24.23 -12.07 14.80
C ASN A 319 24.11 -13.31 15.69
N ILE A 320 23.70 -13.11 16.96
CA ILE A 320 23.55 -14.20 17.93
C ILE A 320 22.47 -15.18 17.47
N SER A 321 21.29 -14.68 17.06
CA SER A 321 20.21 -15.55 16.60
C SER A 321 20.64 -16.35 15.37
N ILE A 322 21.31 -15.72 14.40
CA ILE A 322 21.80 -16.42 13.21
C ILE A 322 22.82 -17.50 13.58
N SER A 323 23.83 -17.19 14.39
CA SER A 323 24.83 -18.19 14.79
C SER A 323 24.23 -19.39 15.51
N VAL A 324 23.26 -19.19 16.40
CA VAL A 324 22.62 -20.28 17.13
C VAL A 324 21.66 -21.08 16.25
N GLY A 325 20.74 -20.41 15.55
CA GLY A 325 19.71 -21.06 14.75
C GLY A 325 20.28 -21.74 13.50
N ILE A 326 21.03 -20.99 12.69
CA ILE A 326 21.63 -21.51 11.46
C ILE A 326 22.73 -22.52 11.76
N GLY A 327 23.54 -22.29 12.81
CA GLY A 327 24.57 -23.26 13.21
C GLY A 327 23.99 -24.63 13.54
N SER A 328 22.85 -24.68 14.26
CA SER A 328 22.15 -25.92 14.54
C SER A 328 21.59 -26.58 13.28
N TRP A 329 21.07 -25.79 12.34
CA TRP A 329 20.53 -26.30 11.08
C TRP A 329 21.63 -26.86 10.18
N VAL A 330 22.76 -26.16 10.01
CA VAL A 330 23.91 -26.61 9.22
C VAL A 330 24.46 -27.92 9.76
N LYS A 331 24.53 -28.05 11.09
CA LYS A 331 24.91 -29.32 11.72
C LYS A 331 23.96 -30.45 11.32
N GLY A 332 22.65 -30.21 11.37
CA GLY A 332 21.64 -31.18 10.94
C GLY A 332 21.77 -31.59 9.46
N VAL A 333 22.13 -30.66 8.58
CA VAL A 333 22.42 -30.95 7.15
C VAL A 333 23.63 -31.88 7.03
N ASN A 334 24.70 -31.63 7.76
CA ASN A 334 25.90 -32.45 7.73
C ASN A 334 25.66 -33.85 8.29
N ASP A 335 24.91 -33.97 9.38
CA ASP A 335 24.56 -35.26 9.99
C ASP A 335 23.67 -36.09 9.05
N ALA A 336 22.75 -35.46 8.31
CA ALA A 336 21.92 -36.14 7.32
C ALA A 336 22.75 -36.69 6.14
N ASP A 337 23.69 -35.90 5.62
CA ASP A 337 24.59 -36.34 4.55
C ASP A 337 25.49 -37.50 5.02
N ALA A 338 25.99 -37.47 6.26
CA ALA A 338 26.77 -38.56 6.84
C ALA A 338 25.96 -39.86 6.96
N GLY A 339 24.71 -39.77 7.42
CA GLY A 339 23.82 -40.94 7.53
C GLY A 339 23.48 -41.57 6.17
N VAL A 340 23.34 -40.78 5.11
CA VAL A 340 23.12 -41.28 3.73
C VAL A 340 24.34 -42.04 3.22
N LEU A 341 25.55 -41.54 3.50
CA LEU A 341 26.80 -42.19 3.12
C LEU A 341 26.98 -43.55 3.82
N ASP A 342 26.63 -43.64 5.10
CA ASP A 342 26.73 -44.89 5.86
C ASP A 342 25.68 -45.93 5.41
N ALA A 343 24.44 -45.51 5.14
CA ALA A 343 23.41 -46.40 4.59
C ALA A 343 23.76 -46.93 3.18
N SER A 344 24.42 -46.10 2.37
CA SER A 344 24.88 -46.50 1.03
C SER A 344 26.03 -47.51 1.08
N LYS A 345 26.94 -47.37 2.04
CA LYS A 345 28.04 -48.34 2.27
C LYS A 345 27.52 -49.69 2.76
N LEU A 346 26.60 -49.68 3.72
CA LEU A 346 25.96 -50.91 4.23
C LEU A 346 25.19 -51.67 3.13
N SER A 347 24.52 -50.93 2.24
CA SER A 347 23.82 -51.54 1.09
C SER A 347 24.78 -52.15 0.06
N ALA A 348 25.96 -51.54 -0.14
CA ALA A 348 26.99 -52.07 -1.03
C ALA A 348 27.69 -53.31 -0.44
N GLU A 349 27.88 -53.36 0.88
CA GLU A 349 28.45 -54.52 1.58
C GLU A 349 27.49 -55.71 1.65
N MET A 350 26.17 -55.48 1.69
CA MET A 350 25.16 -56.56 1.67
C MET A 350 24.91 -57.18 0.28
N LEU A 351 25.35 -56.52 -0.79
CA LEU A 351 25.21 -56.98 -2.18
C LEU A 351 26.51 -57.59 -2.75
N SER A 352 27.60 -57.57 -1.99
CA SER A 352 28.85 -58.29 -2.26
C SER A 352 28.90 -59.60 -1.48
#